data_AF-A0A0C6E0D1-F1
#
_entry.id   AF-A0A0C6E0D1-F1
#
_cell.length_a   1.000
_cell.length_b   1.000
_cell.length_c   1.000
_cell.angle_alpha   90.00
_cell.angle_beta   90.00
_cell.angle_gamma   90.00
#
_symmetry.space_group_name_H-M   'P 1'
#
loop_
_entity.id
_entity.type
_entity.pdbx_description
1 polymer ?
#
loop_
_entity_poly.entity_id
_entity_poly.type
_entity_poly.pdbx_seq_one_letter_code
_entity_poly.pdbx_strand_id
1 'polypeptide(L)'
;MEKQLYPYQFNYIKERIAHLLNTYKSVNDLNTITSIKETTKEDIYQQFHQTDDTLIEAIDKLMNIRISKTQVDKILATLQTYIRPFEHPSKKQIEKTFRKIKKLKSPLISDEILLESTYIGWNDIASGKPV
;
A
#
# COMPACT_ATOMS: atom_id res chain seq x y z
N MET A 1 -6.73 -3.52 -15.34
CA MET A 1 -7.22 -2.52 -14.38
C MET A 1 -6.42 -1.25 -14.55
N GLU A 2 -7.07 -0.09 -14.46
CA GLU A 2 -6.39 1.19 -14.51
C GLU A 2 -5.63 1.43 -13.19
N LYS A 3 -4.38 1.89 -13.28
CA LYS A 3 -3.55 2.17 -12.09
C LYS A 3 -3.97 3.52 -11.49
N GLN A 4 -4.68 3.46 -10.37
CA GLN A 4 -5.28 4.63 -9.70
C GLN A 4 -4.58 5.00 -8.39
N LEU A 5 -3.87 4.07 -7.75
CA LEU A 5 -3.30 4.27 -6.42
C LEU A 5 -1.79 4.53 -6.47
N TYR A 6 -1.32 5.43 -5.62
CA TYR A 6 0.09 5.51 -5.25
C TYR A 6 0.41 4.57 -4.07
N PRO A 7 1.68 4.18 -3.88
CA PRO A 7 2.09 3.28 -2.80
C PRO A 7 1.66 3.77 -1.41
N TYR A 8 1.71 5.08 -1.13
CA TYR A 8 1.25 5.63 0.15
C TYR A 8 -0.25 5.44 0.37
N GLN A 9 -1.07 5.56 -0.68
CA GLN A 9 -2.53 5.36 -0.59
C GLN A 9 -2.84 3.88 -0.32
N PHE A 10 -2.11 2.97 -0.97
CA PHE A 10 -2.23 1.54 -0.69
C PHE A 10 -1.82 1.21 0.76
N ASN A 11 -0.74 1.80 1.27
CA ASN A 11 -0.33 1.63 2.66
C ASN A 11 -1.38 2.17 3.65
N TYR A 12 -1.99 3.32 3.34
CA TYR A 12 -3.11 3.85 4.11
C TYR A 12 -4.29 2.86 4.14
N ILE A 13 -4.68 2.32 2.99
CA ILE A 13 -5.73 1.29 2.90
C ILE A 13 -5.38 0.05 3.73
N LYS A 14 -4.14 -0.45 3.67
CA LYS A 14 -3.68 -1.57 4.51
C LYS A 14 -3.87 -1.28 5.99
N GLU A 15 -3.55 -0.07 6.43
CA GLU A 15 -3.72 0.35 7.82
C GLU A 15 -5.20 0.37 8.23
N ARG A 16 -6.08 0.95 7.40
CA ARG A 16 -7.53 0.98 7.65
C ARG A 16 -8.12 -0.43 7.74
N ILE A 17 -7.70 -1.34 6.84
CA ILE A 17 -8.08 -2.75 6.87
C ILE A 17 -7.59 -3.42 8.16
N ALA A 18 -6.34 -3.20 8.58
CA ALA A 18 -5.81 -3.77 9.80
C ALA A 18 -6.58 -3.27 11.04
N HIS A 19 -6.93 -1.98 11.08
CA HIS A 19 -7.76 -1.41 12.13
C HIS A 19 -9.17 -2.03 12.18
N LEU A 20 -9.80 -2.22 11.03
CA LEU A 20 -11.10 -2.89 10.92
C LEU A 20 -11.04 -4.34 11.45
N LEU A 21 -10.02 -5.11 11.04
CA LEU A 21 -9.85 -6.49 11.48
C LEU A 21 -9.54 -6.61 12.98
N ASN A 22 -8.82 -5.64 13.54
CA ASN A 22 -8.60 -5.57 14.97
C ASN A 22 -9.90 -5.26 15.71
N THR A 23 -10.70 -4.34 15.20
CA THR A 23 -12.02 -3.98 15.74
C THR A 23 -12.95 -5.20 15.79
N TYR A 24 -12.99 -6.01 14.72
CA TYR A 24 -13.78 -7.26 14.70
C TYR A 24 -13.40 -8.25 15.79
N LYS A 25 -12.17 -8.18 16.31
CA LYS A 25 -11.67 -9.08 17.36
C LYS A 25 -11.80 -8.50 18.77
N SER A 26 -11.69 -7.18 18.92
CA SER A 26 -11.57 -6.53 20.23
C SER A 26 -12.85 -5.84 20.70
N VAL A 27 -13.78 -5.53 19.80
CA VAL A 27 -15.00 -4.77 20.10
C VAL A 27 -16.22 -5.68 20.03
N ASN A 28 -17.08 -5.62 21.04
CA ASN A 28 -18.33 -6.38 21.10
C ASN A 28 -19.56 -5.54 20.70
N ASP A 29 -19.46 -4.20 20.76
CA ASP A 29 -20.57 -3.31 20.41
C ASP A 29 -20.77 -3.26 18.89
N LEU A 30 -21.94 -3.72 18.43
CA LEU A 30 -22.29 -3.82 17.02
C LEU A 30 -22.44 -2.43 16.36
N ASN A 31 -22.86 -1.42 17.11
CA ASN A 31 -23.00 -0.06 16.57
C ASN A 31 -21.62 0.53 16.25
N THR A 32 -20.67 0.39 17.19
CA THR A 32 -19.28 0.80 16.99
C THR A 32 -18.63 0.06 15.81
N ILE A 33 -18.83 -1.26 15.71
CA ILE A 33 -18.34 -2.04 14.56
C ILE A 33 -18.94 -1.50 13.24
N THR A 34 -20.24 -1.19 13.23
CA THR A 34 -20.92 -0.69 12.03
C THR A 34 -20.38 0.67 11.62
N SER A 35 -20.20 1.62 12.55
CA SER A 35 -19.56 2.90 12.22
C SER A 35 -18.15 2.72 11.68
N ILE A 36 -17.32 1.88 12.29
CA ILE A 36 -15.95 1.65 11.82
C ILE A 36 -15.94 1.02 10.42
N LYS A 37 -16.90 0.12 10.12
CA LYS A 37 -17.08 -0.44 8.77
C LYS A 37 -17.41 0.64 7.74
N GLU A 38 -18.38 1.49 8.04
CA GLU A 38 -18.80 2.58 7.15
C GLU A 38 -17.65 3.57 6.90
N THR A 39 -16.98 4.00 7.96
CA THR A 39 -15.80 4.88 7.86
C THR A 39 -14.68 4.22 7.05
N THR A 40 -14.39 2.93 7.30
CA THR A 40 -13.34 2.21 6.54
C THR A 40 -13.72 2.10 5.06
N LYS A 41 -15.00 1.84 4.75
CA LYS A 41 -15.51 1.75 3.38
C LYS A 41 -15.36 3.10 2.66
N GLU A 42 -15.73 4.19 3.33
CA GLU A 42 -15.59 5.55 2.81
C GLU A 42 -14.12 5.93 2.60
N ASP A 43 -13.26 5.71 3.60
CA ASP A 43 -11.82 5.97 3.56
C ASP A 43 -11.16 5.30 2.35
N ILE A 44 -11.53 4.04 2.07
CA ILE A 44 -11.00 3.29 0.93
C ILE A 44 -11.51 3.90 -0.37
N TYR A 45 -12.82 4.13 -0.52
CA TYR A 45 -13.37 4.68 -1.75
C TYR A 45 -12.82 6.06 -2.10
N GLN A 46 -12.56 6.92 -1.12
CA GLN A 46 -11.96 8.23 -1.34
C GLN A 46 -10.55 8.17 -1.94
N GLN A 47 -9.85 7.03 -1.86
CA GLN A 47 -8.55 6.87 -2.51
C GLN A 47 -8.64 6.57 -4.01
N PHE A 48 -9.81 6.18 -4.51
CA PHE A 48 -10.02 5.83 -5.92
C PHE A 48 -10.74 6.96 -6.65
N HIS A 49 -10.30 7.26 -7.88
CA HIS A 49 -11.00 8.21 -8.73
C HIS A 49 -12.26 7.60 -9.35
N GLN A 50 -12.21 6.30 -9.66
CA GLN A 50 -13.31 5.53 -10.22
C GLN A 50 -13.39 4.16 -9.55
N THR A 51 -14.59 3.79 -9.12
CA THR A 51 -14.88 2.47 -8.58
C THR A 51 -15.31 1.52 -9.70
N ASP A 52 -14.76 0.30 -9.69
CA ASP A 52 -15.22 -0.79 -10.55
C ASP A 52 -15.88 -1.90 -9.73
N ASP A 53 -16.56 -2.82 -10.41
CA ASP A 53 -17.27 -3.93 -9.76
C ASP A 53 -16.34 -4.84 -8.95
N THR A 54 -15.07 -4.96 -9.35
CA THR A 54 -14.09 -5.81 -8.65
C THR A 54 -13.69 -5.19 -7.31
N LEU A 55 -13.49 -3.88 -7.28
CA LEU A 55 -13.23 -3.12 -6.06
C LEU A 55 -14.43 -3.17 -5.12
N ILE A 56 -15.64 -2.95 -5.64
CA ILE A 56 -16.88 -2.99 -4.85
C ILE A 56 -17.05 -4.37 -4.22
N GLU A 57 -16.91 -5.44 -5.00
CA GLU A 57 -17.01 -6.81 -4.50
C GLU A 57 -15.93 -7.12 -3.45
N ALA A 58 -14.71 -6.65 -3.64
CA ALA A 58 -13.61 -6.82 -2.70
C ALA A 58 -13.90 -6.12 -1.35
N ILE A 59 -14.38 -4.89 -1.39
CA ILE A 59 -14.73 -4.12 -0.19
C ILE A 59 -15.94 -4.72 0.51
N ASP A 60 -16.97 -5.16 -0.23
CA ASP A 60 -18.14 -5.78 0.39
C ASP A 60 -17.79 -7.11 1.08
N LYS A 61 -16.87 -7.90 0.51
CA LYS A 61 -16.31 -9.09 1.20
C LYS A 61 -15.58 -8.72 2.50
N LEU A 62 -14.84 -7.61 2.51
CA LEU A 62 -14.12 -7.09 3.68
C LEU A 62 -15.06 -6.70 4.83
N MET A 63 -16.29 -6.28 4.50
CA MET A 63 -17.31 -5.90 5.49
C MET A 63 -17.92 -7.10 6.24
N ASN A 64 -17.55 -8.34 5.90
CA ASN A 64 -17.95 -9.51 6.65
C ASN A 64 -17.10 -9.66 7.92
N ILE A 65 -17.75 -9.61 9.09
CA ILE A 65 -17.09 -9.76 10.41
C ILE A 65 -16.37 -11.12 10.53
N ARG A 66 -16.85 -12.15 9.84
CA ARG A 66 -16.27 -13.51 9.85
C ARG A 66 -15.22 -13.73 8.77
N ILE A 67 -14.69 -12.66 8.17
CA ILE A 67 -13.69 -12.76 7.11
C ILE A 67 -12.43 -13.51 7.59
N SER A 68 -11.95 -14.46 6.80
CA SER A 68 -10.71 -15.17 7.10
C SER A 68 -9.49 -14.35 6.70
N LYS A 69 -8.34 -14.62 7.33
CA LYS A 69 -7.06 -14.02 6.92
C LYS A 69 -6.75 -14.26 5.44
N THR A 70 -7.01 -15.47 4.95
CA THR A 70 -6.81 -15.83 3.54
C THR A 70 -7.69 -15.05 2.57
N GLN A 71 -8.89 -14.66 2.98
CA GLN A 71 -9.75 -13.78 2.18
C GLN A 71 -9.22 -12.35 2.16
N VAL A 72 -8.75 -11.84 3.29
CA VAL A 72 -8.09 -10.52 3.38
C VAL A 72 -6.87 -10.47 2.46
N ASP A 73 -5.99 -11.47 2.51
CA ASP A 73 -4.78 -11.52 1.70
C ASP A 73 -5.12 -11.49 0.19
N LYS A 74 -6.19 -12.19 -0.22
CA LYS A 74 -6.68 -12.13 -1.61
C LYS A 74 -7.20 -10.75 -1.98
N ILE A 75 -7.94 -10.09 -1.09
CA ILE A 75 -8.42 -8.71 -1.31
C ILE A 75 -7.25 -7.75 -1.46
N LEU A 76 -6.24 -7.86 -0.59
CA LEU A 76 -5.02 -7.04 -0.68
C LEU A 76 -4.28 -7.27 -2.01
N ALA A 77 -4.15 -8.53 -2.46
CA ALA A 77 -3.58 -8.85 -3.76
C ALA A 77 -4.38 -8.25 -4.93
N THR A 78 -5.72 -8.25 -4.85
CA THR A 78 -6.57 -7.56 -5.83
C THR A 78 -6.32 -6.06 -5.82
N LEU A 79 -6.27 -5.43 -4.64
CA LEU A 79 -6.00 -4.00 -4.48
C LEU A 79 -4.60 -3.60 -4.98
N GLN A 80 -3.61 -4.49 -4.87
CA GLN A 80 -2.25 -4.26 -5.39
C GLN A 80 -2.22 -4.03 -6.90
N THR A 81 -3.16 -4.58 -7.66
CA THR A 81 -3.21 -4.41 -9.12
C THR A 81 -3.53 -2.98 -9.55
N TYR A 82 -4.12 -2.17 -8.65
CA TYR A 82 -4.43 -0.76 -8.88
C TYR A 82 -3.25 0.17 -8.58
N ILE A 83 -2.14 -0.34 -8.04
CA ILE A 83 -1.00 0.47 -7.65
C ILE A 83 -0.17 0.86 -8.88
N ARG A 84 0.16 2.15 -8.95
CA ARG A 84 1.26 2.69 -9.73
C ARG A 84 2.54 2.52 -8.90
N PRO A 85 3.39 1.51 -9.21
CA PRO A 85 4.63 1.31 -8.46
C PRO A 85 5.52 2.53 -8.60
N PHE A 86 6.38 2.73 -7.60
CA PHE A 86 7.43 3.72 -7.68
C PHE A 86 8.36 3.42 -8.86
N GLU A 87 8.65 4.43 -9.67
CA GLU A 87 9.55 4.26 -10.81
C GLU A 87 10.98 4.18 -10.32
N HIS A 88 11.64 3.04 -10.58
CA HIS A 88 13.04 2.91 -10.25
C HIS A 88 13.88 3.92 -11.05
N PRO A 89 14.67 4.80 -10.41
CA PRO A 89 15.48 5.74 -11.13
C PRO A 89 16.58 5.02 -11.91
N SER A 90 16.80 5.42 -13.16
CA SER A 90 17.91 4.90 -13.94
C SER A 90 19.26 5.30 -13.32
N LYS A 91 20.31 4.51 -13.58
CA LYS A 91 21.67 4.81 -13.10
C LYS A 91 22.12 6.24 -13.44
N LYS A 92 21.76 6.73 -14.65
CA LYS A 92 22.07 8.10 -15.09
C LYS A 92 21.35 9.17 -14.25
N GLN A 93 20.07 8.94 -13.89
CA GLN A 93 19.32 9.86 -13.03
C GLN A 93 19.90 9.90 -11.61
N ILE A 94 20.29 8.74 -11.08
CA ILE A 94 20.96 8.64 -9.77
C ILE A 94 22.29 9.42 -9.80
N GLU A 95 23.16 9.19 -10.79
CA GLU A 95 24.45 9.89 -10.93
C GLU A 95 24.28 11.41 -11.06
N LYS A 96 23.26 11.88 -11.80
CA LYS A 96 22.94 13.31 -11.93
C LYS A 96 22.46 13.93 -10.62
N THR A 97 21.70 13.18 -9.84
CA THR A 97 21.19 13.62 -8.53
C THR A 97 22.35 13.70 -7.52
N PHE A 98 23.22 12.69 -7.51
CA PHE A 98 24.36 12.57 -6.60
C PHE A 98 25.70 12.93 -7.25
N ARG A 99 25.78 14.07 -7.95
CA ARG A 99 26.98 14.52 -8.71
C ARG A 99 28.30 14.53 -7.92
N LYS A 100 28.24 14.67 -6.58
CA LYS A 100 29.43 14.71 -5.71
C LYS A 100 29.93 13.32 -5.29
N ILE A 101 29.18 12.25 -5.54
CA ILE A 101 29.51 10.88 -5.10
C ILE A 101 29.99 10.07 -6.31
N LYS A 102 31.31 9.88 -6.42
CA LYS A 102 31.95 9.26 -7.60
C LYS A 102 31.73 7.73 -7.75
N LYS A 103 31.26 7.04 -6.70
CA LYS A 103 31.12 5.56 -6.67
C LYS A 103 29.83 5.11 -5.99
N LEU A 104 28.71 5.80 -6.27
CA LEU A 104 27.43 5.43 -5.67
C LEU A 104 26.97 4.06 -6.19
N LYS A 105 26.84 3.09 -5.27
CA LYS A 105 26.24 1.79 -5.56
C LYS A 105 24.73 1.91 -5.38
N SER A 106 23.96 1.81 -6.47
CA SER A 106 22.50 1.65 -6.37
C SER A 106 22.20 0.18 -6.09
N PRO A 107 21.37 -0.14 -5.08
CA PRO A 107 20.89 -1.51 -4.90
C PRO A 107 19.98 -1.91 -6.05
N LEU A 108 19.84 -3.23 -6.26
CA LEU A 108 18.73 -3.79 -7.02
C LEU A 108 17.52 -3.81 -6.10
N ILE A 109 16.42 -3.21 -6.54
CA ILE A 109 15.19 -3.10 -5.75
C ILE A 109 14.14 -3.95 -6.45
N SER A 110 13.52 -4.85 -5.70
CA SER A 110 12.48 -5.73 -6.23
C SER A 110 11.20 -4.95 -6.53
N ASP A 111 10.42 -5.44 -7.50
CA ASP A 111 9.14 -4.84 -7.86
C ASP A 111 8.16 -4.79 -6.68
N GLU A 112 8.23 -5.78 -5.79
CA GLU A 112 7.45 -5.82 -4.55
C GLU A 112 7.74 -4.63 -3.65
N ILE A 113 9.02 -4.26 -3.49
CA ILE A 113 9.42 -3.08 -2.71
C ILE A 113 8.90 -1.81 -3.38
N LEU A 114 8.95 -1.72 -4.72
CA LEU A 114 8.47 -0.56 -5.46
C LEU A 114 6.95 -0.36 -5.38
N LEU A 115 6.17 -1.43 -5.20
CA LEU A 115 4.73 -1.36 -5.00
C LEU A 115 4.34 -0.76 -3.64
N GLU A 116 5.19 -0.90 -2.63
CA GLU A 116 4.91 -0.43 -1.27
C GLU A 116 5.69 0.83 -0.87
N SER A 117 6.71 1.18 -1.65
CA SER A 117 7.61 2.30 -1.33
C SER A 117 7.14 3.61 -1.94
N THR A 118 7.06 4.66 -1.13
CA THR A 118 6.82 6.04 -1.60
C THR A 118 8.12 6.76 -1.92
N TYR A 119 9.22 6.30 -1.32
CA TYR A 119 10.58 6.72 -1.61
C TYR A 119 11.50 5.52 -1.44
N ILE A 120 12.66 5.60 -2.08
CA ILE A 120 13.72 4.62 -1.94
C ILE A 120 14.85 5.29 -1.16
N GLY A 121 15.29 4.63 -0.08
CA GLY A 121 16.53 4.98 0.60
C GLY A 121 17.37 3.73 0.83
N TRP A 122 18.68 3.85 0.77
CA TRP A 122 19.59 2.74 1.04
C TRP A 122 20.84 3.19 1.77
N ASN A 123 21.39 2.30 2.60
CA ASN A 123 22.62 2.57 3.31
C ASN A 123 23.82 2.09 2.49
N ASP A 124 24.73 3.00 2.15
CA ASP A 124 26.02 2.61 1.60
C ASP A 124 26.97 2.22 2.74
N ILE A 125 27.06 0.92 2.98
CA ILE A 125 27.87 0.31 4.06
C ILE A 125 29.35 0.75 3.96
N ALA A 126 29.85 1.07 2.75
CA ALA A 126 31.23 1.51 2.58
C ALA A 126 31.49 2.96 3.03
N SER A 127 30.46 3.81 3.05
CA SER A 127 30.58 5.22 3.42
C SER A 127 29.90 5.57 4.75
N GLY A 128 29.15 4.63 5.35
CA GLY A 128 28.49 4.79 6.66
C GLY A 128 27.38 5.84 6.65
N LYS A 129 26.86 6.21 5.48
CA LYS A 129 25.84 7.27 5.31
C LYS A 129 24.59 6.72 4.63
N PRO A 130 23.39 7.11 5.11
CA PRO A 130 22.16 6.87 4.38
C PRO A 130 22.15 7.70 3.09
N VAL A 131 21.68 7.10 2.00
CA VAL A 131 21.47 7.71 0.68
C VAL A 131 19.99 7.68 0.33
#